data_AF-A0A0B6X4D9-F1
#
_entry.id   AF-A0A0B6X4D9-F1
#
_cell.length_a   1.000
_cell.length_b   1.000
_cell.length_c   1.000
_cell.angle_alpha   90.00
_cell.angle_beta   90.00
_cell.angle_gamma   90.00
#
_symmetry.space_group_name_H-M   'P 1'
#
loop_
_entity.id
_entity.type
_entity.pdbx_description
1 polymer ?
#
loop_
_entity_poly.entity_id
_entity_poly.type
_entity_poly.pdbx_seq_one_letter_code
_entity_poly.pdbx_strand_id
1 'polypeptide(L)'
;MLPLIYKYKMNSFFGETILPLNNQLLCYYADDEEFKNDKELCFKDEFDRGHIQTSSWDFLFREYVPTEYWNEMTEGFFKSEEIKIKEIKDIDYYNVSLIANRMFSIFDINMELCSYRKELTKFYCHYQIINYNGNDDIRLSFLKRLLGEMWIWDLAYNKLSINNNELIYTAENGGSYNVHNLIDHLCNMIHSFSLPDHLLNILLHINKMMHECIDLLLGKNVKYDFGFYDINAKYIDANCFLDIYKNNNEMIFNVLKDCTRDSQSFRELFISHMIIKNYSFFVLKDNPAEILLLKSFLVNNEEIFIKFLSLVIDINFYVSEDDFDGLDIERYLEKIEKSNFLLDR
;
A
#
# COMPACT_ATOMS: atom_id res chain seq x y z
N MET A 1 18.69 0.38 -0.61
CA MET A 1 18.50 1.63 0.17
C MET A 1 17.08 1.74 0.71
N LEU A 2 16.08 1.46 -0.13
CA LEU A 2 14.65 1.63 0.21
C LEU A 2 14.14 0.84 1.43
N PRO A 3 14.62 -0.39 1.76
CA PRO A 3 14.19 -1.06 2.98
C PRO A 3 14.50 -0.28 4.27
N LEU A 4 15.61 0.47 4.30
CA LEU A 4 15.95 1.34 5.44
C LEU A 4 15.02 2.56 5.50
N ILE A 5 14.65 3.12 4.35
CA ILE A 5 13.69 4.23 4.25
C ILE A 5 12.30 3.77 4.72
N TYR A 6 11.87 2.57 4.30
CA TYR A 6 10.62 1.98 4.75
C TYR A 6 10.60 1.76 6.26
N LYS A 7 11.69 1.22 6.83
CA LYS A 7 11.85 1.10 8.28
C LYS A 7 11.82 2.45 8.99
N TYR A 8 12.45 3.48 8.42
CA TYR A 8 12.37 4.83 8.95
C TYR A 8 10.93 5.37 8.94
N LYS A 9 10.19 5.21 7.83
CA LYS A 9 8.77 5.59 7.73
C LYS A 9 7.96 4.93 8.83
N MET A 10 8.06 3.60 8.94
CA MET A 10 7.37 2.80 9.93
C MET A 10 7.57 3.37 11.32
N ASN A 11 8.82 3.41 11.77
CA ASN A 11 9.14 3.83 13.12
C ASN A 11 8.77 5.31 13.37
N SER A 12 8.88 6.18 12.36
CA SER A 12 8.43 7.58 12.46
C SER A 12 6.91 7.68 12.65
N PHE A 13 6.13 6.87 11.91
CA PHE A 13 4.67 6.80 12.03
C PHE A 13 4.24 6.31 13.42
N PHE A 14 5.01 5.40 14.03
CA PHE A 14 4.76 4.90 15.39
C PHE A 14 5.44 5.73 16.50
N GLY A 15 5.89 6.95 16.18
CA GLY A 15 6.42 7.91 17.15
C GLY A 15 7.76 7.52 17.77
N GLU A 16 8.52 6.62 17.15
CA GLU A 16 9.85 6.26 17.65
C GLU A 16 10.86 7.38 17.36
N THR A 17 11.73 7.66 18.33
CA THR A 17 12.80 8.65 18.15
C THR A 17 13.89 8.08 17.26
N ILE A 18 14.01 8.59 16.04
CA ILE A 18 15.05 8.19 15.07
C ILE A 18 15.67 9.43 14.45
N LEU A 19 16.95 9.32 14.12
CA LEU A 19 17.64 10.34 13.33
C LEU A 19 16.94 10.54 11.99
N PRO A 20 16.65 11.80 11.59
CA PRO A 20 15.98 12.07 10.34
C PRO A 20 16.78 11.49 9.16
N LEU A 21 16.07 10.84 8.23
CA LEU A 21 16.67 10.40 6.98
C LEU A 21 17.09 11.64 6.18
N ASN A 22 18.40 11.85 6.08
CA ASN A 22 18.99 12.95 5.34
C ASN A 22 20.30 12.47 4.70
N ASN A 23 20.21 11.84 3.53
CA ASN A 23 21.39 11.35 2.81
C ASN A 23 21.72 12.29 1.63
N GLN A 24 22.73 11.96 0.82
CA GLN A 24 23.16 12.85 -0.28
C GLN A 24 22.08 13.07 -1.35
N LEU A 25 21.21 12.09 -1.60
CA LEU A 25 20.22 12.11 -2.68
C LEU A 25 18.79 12.41 -2.20
N LEU A 26 18.45 11.97 -1.00
CA LEU A 26 17.08 11.93 -0.47
C LEU A 26 16.98 12.58 0.90
N CYS A 27 15.85 13.25 1.13
CA CYS A 27 15.42 13.73 2.44
C CYS A 27 13.90 13.64 2.57
N TYR A 28 13.41 13.62 3.82
CA TYR A 28 12.02 13.96 4.06
C TYR A 28 11.86 15.47 4.13
N TYR A 29 10.83 15.97 3.46
CA TYR A 29 10.43 17.37 3.47
C TYR A 29 9.01 17.51 4.04
N ALA A 30 8.75 18.62 4.72
CA ALA A 30 7.42 19.01 5.20
C ALA A 30 7.23 20.48 4.80
N ASP A 31 6.16 20.76 4.06
CA ASP A 31 5.93 22.04 3.37
C ASP A 31 5.69 23.20 4.35
N ASP A 32 5.22 22.91 5.57
CA ASP A 32 4.93 23.95 6.57
C ASP A 32 5.04 23.47 8.04
N GLU A 33 5.15 24.41 8.98
CA GLU A 33 5.16 24.10 10.42
C GLU A 33 3.84 23.48 10.93
N GLU A 34 2.72 23.73 10.21
CA GLU A 34 1.41 23.12 10.48
C GLU A 34 1.34 21.65 10.04
N PHE A 35 2.10 21.25 9.02
CA PHE A 35 2.10 19.89 8.44
C PHE A 35 3.28 19.04 8.93
N LYS A 36 3.83 19.29 10.13
CA LYS A 36 4.96 18.50 10.69
C LYS A 36 4.73 16.98 10.72
N ASN A 37 3.45 16.59 10.68
CA ASN A 37 2.96 15.23 10.72
C ASN A 37 2.92 14.53 9.36
N ASP A 38 2.97 15.30 8.27
CA ASP A 38 2.98 14.82 6.90
C ASP A 38 4.35 15.12 6.27
N LYS A 39 5.04 14.07 5.85
CA LYS A 39 6.39 14.14 5.32
C LYS A 39 6.49 13.33 4.04
N GLU A 40 6.95 13.98 3.01
CA GLU A 40 7.12 13.38 1.70
C GLU A 40 8.59 13.05 1.48
N LEU A 41 8.84 11.92 0.83
CA LEU A 41 10.20 11.58 0.43
C LEU A 41 10.56 12.37 -0.84
N CYS A 42 11.61 13.19 -0.77
CA CYS A 42 12.03 14.05 -1.88
C CYS A 42 13.47 13.77 -2.30
N PHE A 43 13.74 13.95 -3.60
CA PHE A 43 15.08 14.19 -4.12
C PHE A 43 15.56 15.57 -3.68
N LYS A 44 16.84 15.64 -3.32
CA LYS A 44 17.53 16.90 -3.12
C LYS A 44 17.94 17.46 -4.47
N ASP A 45 17.44 18.65 -4.78
CA ASP A 45 17.94 19.40 -5.92
C ASP A 45 19.08 20.31 -5.44
N GLU A 46 20.31 19.89 -5.69
CA GLU A 46 21.51 20.68 -5.36
C GLU A 46 21.65 21.94 -6.24
N PHE A 47 20.94 22.01 -7.38
CA PHE A 47 21.13 23.06 -8.39
C PHE A 47 20.16 24.23 -8.20
N ASP A 48 18.89 23.97 -7.86
CA ASP A 48 17.86 25.01 -7.75
C ASP A 48 17.38 25.29 -6.30
N ARG A 49 18.06 24.70 -5.30
CA ARG A 49 17.72 24.80 -3.85
C ARG A 49 16.28 24.37 -3.52
N GLY A 50 15.71 23.47 -4.32
CA GLY A 50 14.38 22.93 -4.15
C GLY A 50 14.36 21.47 -3.68
N HIS A 51 13.15 20.97 -3.44
CA HIS A 51 12.87 19.56 -3.18
C HIS A 51 11.89 19.06 -4.25
N ILE A 52 12.20 17.93 -4.87
CA ILE A 52 11.28 17.28 -5.82
C ILE A 52 10.79 15.98 -5.20
N GLN A 53 9.48 15.86 -5.02
CA GLN A 53 8.87 14.63 -4.50
C GLN A 53 9.28 13.43 -5.34
N THR A 54 9.65 12.33 -4.68
CA THR A 54 9.99 11.07 -5.37
C THR A 54 8.83 10.50 -6.17
N SER A 55 7.58 10.86 -5.82
CA SER A 55 6.37 10.52 -6.56
C SER A 55 6.12 11.34 -7.82
N SER A 56 6.97 12.35 -8.06
CA SER A 56 6.93 13.32 -9.15
C SER A 56 8.32 13.47 -9.77
N TRP A 57 9.07 12.37 -9.88
CA TRP A 57 10.46 12.39 -10.32
C TRP A 57 10.62 12.79 -11.79
N ASP A 58 9.56 12.64 -12.60
CA ASP A 58 9.53 13.07 -14.01
C ASP A 58 9.81 14.58 -14.16
N PHE A 59 9.49 15.39 -13.13
CA PHE A 59 9.73 16.82 -13.15
C PHE A 59 11.20 17.20 -13.33
N LEU A 60 12.13 16.36 -12.89
CA LEU A 60 13.57 16.54 -13.09
C LEU A 60 13.97 16.60 -14.57
N PHE A 61 13.15 16.04 -15.46
CA PHE A 61 13.48 15.85 -16.87
C PHE A 61 12.61 16.67 -17.81
N ARG A 62 11.65 17.46 -17.30
CA ARG A 62 10.64 18.18 -18.11
C ARG A 62 11.21 19.21 -19.07
N GLU A 63 12.35 19.80 -18.75
CA GLU A 63 13.02 20.75 -19.67
C GLU A 63 13.71 20.06 -20.85
N TYR A 64 13.96 18.76 -20.75
CA TYR A 64 14.75 17.99 -21.72
C TYR A 64 13.92 16.96 -22.49
N VAL A 65 12.83 16.50 -21.89
CA VAL A 65 11.91 15.50 -22.44
C VAL A 65 10.60 16.21 -22.78
N PRO A 66 10.17 16.19 -24.07
CA PRO A 66 8.98 16.93 -24.50
C PRO A 66 7.74 16.56 -23.70
N THR A 67 6.86 17.53 -23.43
CA THR A 67 5.65 17.35 -22.62
C THR A 67 4.73 16.26 -23.15
N GLU A 68 4.75 16.01 -24.45
CA GLU A 68 3.99 14.97 -25.13
C GLU A 68 4.39 13.57 -24.63
N TYR A 69 5.65 13.36 -24.24
CA TYR A 69 6.12 12.09 -23.66
C TYR A 69 5.60 11.84 -22.24
N TRP A 70 5.18 12.90 -21.53
CA TRP A 70 4.66 12.80 -20.16
C TRP A 70 3.13 12.84 -20.11
N ASN A 71 2.51 13.63 -20.98
CA ASN A 71 1.11 14.05 -20.85
C ASN A 71 0.23 13.73 -22.06
N GLU A 72 0.77 13.45 -23.26
CA GLU A 72 -0.06 13.33 -24.45
C GLU A 72 0.01 11.94 -25.11
N MET A 73 -1.16 11.31 -25.19
CA MET A 73 -1.47 10.29 -26.19
C MET A 73 -1.26 10.88 -27.58
N THR A 74 -0.11 10.65 -28.21
CA THR A 74 0.04 10.93 -29.64
C THR A 74 0.78 9.79 -30.33
N GLU A 75 0.06 9.14 -31.25
CA GLU A 75 0.42 7.97 -32.08
C GLU A 75 1.67 8.17 -32.97
N GLY A 76 2.48 9.22 -32.75
CA GLY A 76 3.47 9.73 -33.69
C GLY A 76 4.92 9.78 -33.23
N PHE A 77 5.24 9.58 -31.94
CA PHE A 77 6.60 9.85 -31.45
C PHE A 77 7.59 8.68 -31.54
N PHE A 78 7.13 7.44 -31.60
CA PHE A 78 8.00 6.26 -31.73
C PHE A 78 8.37 5.97 -33.19
N LYS A 79 9.06 6.91 -33.84
CA LYS A 79 9.80 6.66 -35.10
C LYS A 79 11.30 6.86 -34.91
N SER A 80 11.85 6.37 -33.80
CA SER A 80 13.26 6.01 -33.74
C SER A 80 13.37 4.49 -33.83
N GLU A 81 14.01 4.04 -34.91
CA GLU A 81 14.44 2.65 -35.03
C GLU A 81 15.46 2.36 -33.91
N GLU A 82 15.31 1.18 -33.27
CA GLU A 82 15.96 0.74 -32.02
C GLU A 82 15.20 1.22 -30.76
N ILE A 83 14.29 0.45 -30.15
CA ILE A 83 14.55 -0.78 -29.38
C ILE A 83 13.21 -1.54 -29.14
N LYS A 84 13.09 -2.72 -29.76
CA LYS A 84 12.42 -3.98 -29.35
C LYS A 84 11.17 -4.05 -28.43
N ILE A 85 10.28 -3.06 -28.38
CA ILE A 85 8.86 -3.36 -28.07
C ILE A 85 7.93 -2.69 -29.09
N LYS A 86 7.96 -3.18 -30.33
CA LYS A 86 7.24 -2.62 -31.49
C LYS A 86 5.70 -2.62 -31.39
N GLU A 87 5.11 -3.00 -30.26
CA GLU A 87 3.67 -3.27 -30.14
C GLU A 87 3.00 -2.71 -28.87
N ILE A 88 3.73 -2.01 -27.99
CA ILE A 88 3.14 -1.33 -26.82
C ILE A 88 2.59 0.03 -27.28
N LYS A 89 1.36 0.37 -26.89
CA LYS A 89 0.69 1.62 -27.27
C LYS A 89 1.09 2.77 -26.32
N ASP A 90 0.90 4.02 -26.73
CA ASP A 90 1.23 5.20 -25.91
C ASP A 90 0.58 5.18 -24.53
N ILE A 91 -0.68 4.72 -24.45
CA ILE A 91 -1.40 4.57 -23.19
C ILE A 91 -0.71 3.62 -22.21
N ASP A 92 -0.05 2.58 -22.71
CA ASP A 92 0.69 1.63 -21.87
C ASP A 92 1.95 2.28 -21.27
N TYR A 93 2.64 3.14 -22.03
CA TYR A 93 3.77 3.93 -21.52
C TYR A 93 3.33 4.90 -20.44
N TYR A 94 2.22 5.60 -20.67
CA TYR A 94 1.62 6.48 -19.66
C TYR A 94 1.30 5.69 -18.37
N ASN A 95 0.69 4.51 -18.51
CA ASN A 95 0.33 3.66 -17.37
C ASN A 95 1.57 3.20 -16.58
N VAL A 96 2.63 2.78 -17.28
CA VAL A 96 3.90 2.39 -16.64
C VAL A 96 4.52 3.58 -15.91
N SER A 97 4.54 4.76 -16.54
CA SER A 97 5.04 5.98 -15.91
C SER A 97 4.24 6.35 -14.65
N LEU A 98 2.90 6.25 -14.71
CA LEU A 98 2.04 6.50 -13.56
C LEU A 98 2.33 5.52 -12.41
N ILE A 99 2.51 4.23 -12.70
CA ILE A 99 2.92 3.23 -11.70
C ILE A 99 4.28 3.62 -11.10
N ALA A 100 5.27 3.92 -11.96
CA ALA A 100 6.64 4.22 -11.53
C ALA A 100 6.74 5.50 -10.69
N ASN A 101 5.92 6.51 -10.98
CA ASN A 101 5.77 7.71 -10.18
C ASN A 101 5.10 7.39 -8.83
N ARG A 102 3.87 6.85 -8.87
CA ARG A 102 3.03 6.75 -7.68
C ARG A 102 3.48 5.72 -6.66
N MET A 103 4.22 4.68 -7.06
CA MET A 103 4.69 3.63 -6.14
C MET A 103 5.61 4.15 -5.03
N PHE A 104 6.33 5.28 -5.25
CA PHE A 104 7.16 5.87 -4.21
C PHE A 104 6.36 6.44 -3.03
N SER A 105 5.06 6.69 -3.19
CA SER A 105 4.18 7.13 -2.09
C SER A 105 4.00 6.08 -0.98
N ILE A 106 4.53 4.86 -1.18
CA ILE A 106 4.71 3.89 -0.10
C ILE A 106 5.68 4.39 0.98
N PHE A 107 6.54 5.37 0.68
CA PHE A 107 7.52 5.93 1.61
C PHE A 107 7.06 7.21 2.31
N ASP A 108 6.00 7.86 1.85
CA ASP A 108 5.48 9.06 2.51
C ASP A 108 4.94 8.73 3.92
N ILE A 109 5.14 9.65 4.85
CA ILE A 109 4.67 9.53 6.24
C ILE A 109 3.51 10.51 6.39
N ASN A 110 2.27 10.01 6.41
CA ASN A 110 1.10 10.86 6.56
C ASN A 110 0.38 10.52 7.87
N MET A 111 0.47 11.38 8.87
CA MET A 111 -0.17 11.19 10.17
C MET A 111 -1.42 12.06 10.35
N GLU A 112 -1.79 12.86 9.35
CA GLU A 112 -3.07 13.56 9.36
C GLU A 112 -4.28 12.63 9.47
N LEU A 113 -5.31 13.10 10.17
CA LEU A 113 -6.56 12.38 10.44
C LEU A 113 -7.18 11.76 9.18
N CYS A 114 -7.20 12.52 8.08
CA CYS A 114 -7.81 12.13 6.81
C CYS A 114 -7.00 11.05 6.06
N SER A 115 -5.70 10.95 6.32
CA SER A 115 -4.74 10.06 5.63
C SER A 115 -4.34 8.87 6.49
N TYR A 116 -4.51 8.95 7.81
CA TYR A 116 -4.12 7.94 8.78
C TYR A 116 -4.69 6.55 8.44
N ARG A 117 -5.97 6.46 8.10
CA ARG A 117 -6.62 5.20 7.71
C ARG A 117 -5.96 4.56 6.47
N LYS A 118 -5.58 5.39 5.50
CA LYS A 118 -4.92 4.92 4.28
C LYS A 118 -3.55 4.36 4.60
N GLU A 119 -2.77 5.02 5.46
CA GLU A 119 -1.46 4.51 5.90
C GLU A 119 -1.58 3.18 6.64
N LEU A 120 -2.56 3.02 7.53
CA LEU A 120 -2.84 1.73 8.16
C LEU A 120 -3.21 0.64 7.16
N THR A 121 -3.93 0.98 6.10
CA THR A 121 -4.24 0.05 5.02
C THR A 121 -3.01 -0.29 4.17
N LYS A 122 -2.13 0.68 3.90
CA LYS A 122 -0.85 0.43 3.24
C LYS A 122 0.02 -0.52 4.07
N PHE A 123 0.18 -0.29 5.37
CA PHE A 123 0.93 -1.19 6.26
C PHE A 123 0.36 -2.60 6.28
N TYR A 124 -0.96 -2.73 6.42
CA TYR A 124 -1.63 -4.03 6.39
C TYR A 124 -1.38 -4.76 5.07
N CYS A 125 -1.71 -4.13 3.94
CA CYS A 125 -1.61 -4.79 2.63
C CYS A 125 -0.16 -5.19 2.33
N HIS A 126 0.81 -4.31 2.59
CA HIS A 126 2.22 -4.62 2.39
C HIS A 126 2.71 -5.76 3.30
N TYR A 127 2.31 -5.76 4.58
CA TYR A 127 2.61 -6.88 5.48
C TYR A 127 2.08 -8.20 4.95
N GLN A 128 0.85 -8.23 4.44
CA GLN A 128 0.26 -9.45 3.88
C GLN A 128 0.96 -9.88 2.58
N ILE A 129 1.35 -8.96 1.70
CA ILE A 129 2.07 -9.32 0.46
C ILE A 129 3.41 -10.00 0.77
N ILE A 130 4.11 -9.54 1.81
CA ILE A 130 5.40 -10.08 2.25
C ILE A 130 5.26 -11.43 2.96
N ASN A 131 4.33 -11.53 3.92
CA ASN A 131 4.30 -12.65 4.87
C ASN A 131 3.30 -13.75 4.51
N TYR A 132 2.28 -13.46 3.72
CA TYR A 132 1.32 -14.46 3.29
C TYR A 132 1.96 -15.42 2.27
N ASN A 133 1.97 -16.72 2.58
CA ASN A 133 2.62 -17.74 1.76
C ASN A 133 1.61 -18.63 1.00
N GLY A 134 0.34 -18.21 0.95
CA GLY A 134 -0.70 -18.88 0.18
C GLY A 134 -0.68 -18.52 -1.30
N ASN A 135 -1.86 -18.38 -1.90
CA ASN A 135 -2.03 -18.16 -3.35
C ASN A 135 -1.60 -16.73 -3.78
N ASP A 136 -0.95 -16.62 -4.93
CA ASP A 136 -0.60 -15.37 -5.61
C ASP A 136 -1.83 -14.49 -5.91
N ASP A 137 -3.03 -15.05 -6.11
CA ASP A 137 -4.26 -14.26 -6.31
C ASP A 137 -4.63 -13.41 -5.07
N ILE A 138 -4.39 -13.97 -3.87
CA ILE A 138 -4.62 -13.26 -2.62
C ILE A 138 -3.56 -12.18 -2.43
N ARG A 139 -2.28 -12.50 -2.68
CA ARG A 139 -1.19 -11.53 -2.66
C ARG A 139 -1.45 -10.39 -3.65
N LEU A 140 -1.94 -10.72 -4.85
CA LEU A 140 -2.33 -9.77 -5.87
C LEU A 140 -3.49 -8.89 -5.41
N SER A 141 -4.49 -9.44 -4.71
CA SER A 141 -5.60 -8.66 -4.14
C SER A 141 -5.09 -7.62 -3.13
N PHE A 142 -4.13 -7.98 -2.28
CA PHE A 142 -3.49 -7.02 -1.37
C PHE A 142 -2.63 -6.01 -2.12
N LEU A 143 -1.88 -6.41 -3.13
CA LEU A 143 -1.10 -5.49 -3.97
C LEU A 143 -1.99 -4.50 -4.71
N LYS A 144 -3.12 -4.96 -5.25
CA LYS A 144 -4.11 -4.12 -5.92
C LYS A 144 -4.69 -3.09 -4.97
N ARG A 145 -5.06 -3.50 -3.75
CA ARG A 145 -5.52 -2.57 -2.72
C ARG A 145 -4.44 -1.58 -2.31
N LEU A 146 -3.20 -2.04 -2.12
CA LEU A 146 -2.05 -1.22 -1.76
C LEU A 146 -1.79 -0.12 -2.82
N LEU A 147 -1.76 -0.50 -4.09
CA LEU A 147 -1.59 0.41 -5.22
C LEU A 147 -2.80 1.35 -5.38
N GLY A 148 -4.01 0.89 -5.02
CA GLY A 148 -5.19 1.74 -4.88
C GLY A 148 -4.99 2.87 -3.87
N GLU A 149 -4.48 2.57 -2.67
CA GLU A 149 -4.14 3.61 -1.68
C GLU A 149 -3.02 4.56 -2.14
N MET A 150 -2.31 4.20 -3.22
CA MET A 150 -1.32 5.02 -3.94
C MET A 150 -1.89 5.65 -5.21
N TRP A 151 -3.21 5.67 -5.39
CA TRP A 151 -3.92 6.33 -6.49
C TRP A 151 -3.71 5.66 -7.86
N ILE A 152 -3.49 4.34 -7.86
CA ILE A 152 -3.27 3.52 -9.05
C ILE A 152 -4.41 2.48 -9.20
N TRP A 153 -5.64 2.81 -8.75
CA TRP A 153 -6.77 1.85 -8.69
C TRP A 153 -7.04 1.15 -10.02
N ASP A 154 -7.43 1.88 -11.04
CA ASP A 154 -7.90 1.27 -12.30
C ASP A 154 -6.80 0.44 -12.97
N LEU A 155 -5.55 0.93 -12.95
CA LEU A 155 -4.42 0.20 -13.50
C LEU A 155 -4.09 -1.05 -12.70
N ALA A 156 -4.05 -0.94 -11.37
CA ALA A 156 -3.73 -2.08 -10.53
C ALA A 156 -4.75 -3.20 -10.73
N TYR A 157 -6.04 -2.89 -10.76
CA TYR A 157 -7.07 -3.91 -10.88
C TYR A 157 -7.17 -4.53 -12.28
N ASN A 158 -6.95 -3.73 -13.35
CA ASN A 158 -7.20 -4.16 -14.72
C ASN A 158 -5.95 -4.61 -15.49
N LYS A 159 -4.75 -4.16 -15.08
CA LYS A 159 -3.52 -4.34 -15.87
C LYS A 159 -2.44 -5.15 -15.17
N LEU A 160 -2.47 -5.24 -13.83
CA LEU A 160 -1.41 -5.89 -13.06
C LEU A 160 -1.78 -7.30 -12.61
N SER A 161 -0.78 -8.18 -12.64
CA SER A 161 -0.82 -9.54 -12.11
C SER A 161 0.52 -9.91 -11.47
N ILE A 162 0.53 -10.96 -10.65
CA ILE A 162 1.77 -11.54 -10.11
C ILE A 162 1.97 -12.89 -10.80
N ASN A 163 3.17 -13.14 -11.31
CA ASN A 163 3.56 -14.44 -11.87
C ASN A 163 5.00 -14.76 -11.44
N ASN A 164 5.23 -15.92 -10.83
CA ASN A 164 6.55 -16.33 -10.33
C ASN A 164 7.23 -15.25 -9.48
N ASN A 165 6.45 -14.57 -8.64
CA ASN A 165 6.92 -13.47 -7.80
C ASN A 165 7.44 -12.24 -8.58
N GLU A 166 7.03 -12.07 -9.83
CA GLU A 166 7.27 -10.88 -10.64
C GLU A 166 5.97 -10.11 -10.86
N LEU A 167 6.07 -8.78 -10.95
CA LEU A 167 4.94 -7.92 -11.29
C LEU A 167 4.83 -7.85 -12.81
N ILE A 168 3.69 -8.29 -13.33
CA ILE A 168 3.42 -8.36 -14.76
C ILE A 168 2.34 -7.35 -15.14
N TYR A 169 2.63 -6.55 -16.17
CA TYR A 169 1.71 -5.62 -16.80
C TYR A 169 1.15 -6.20 -18.10
N THR A 170 -0.17 -6.18 -18.24
CA THR A 170 -0.87 -6.61 -19.47
C THR A 170 -1.19 -5.39 -20.32
N ALA A 171 -0.52 -5.26 -21.47
CA ALA A 171 -0.68 -4.13 -22.37
C ALA A 171 -1.96 -4.21 -23.21
N GLU A 172 -2.31 -3.11 -23.87
CA GLU A 172 -3.47 -3.02 -24.78
C GLU A 172 -3.40 -3.97 -25.97
N ASN A 173 -2.20 -4.41 -26.36
CA ASN A 173 -2.02 -5.40 -27.42
C ASN A 173 -2.26 -6.84 -26.93
N GLY A 174 -2.60 -7.04 -25.65
CA GLY A 174 -2.77 -8.35 -25.01
C GLY A 174 -1.46 -9.01 -24.57
N GLY A 175 -0.31 -8.38 -24.83
CA GLY A 175 0.99 -8.84 -24.39
C GLY A 175 1.19 -8.64 -22.89
N SER A 176 1.90 -9.57 -22.25
CA SER A 176 2.27 -9.51 -20.84
C SER A 176 3.76 -9.24 -20.69
N TYR A 177 4.11 -8.21 -19.91
CA TYR A 177 5.48 -7.73 -19.77
C TYR A 177 5.84 -7.60 -18.29
N ASN A 178 7.07 -7.96 -17.94
CA ASN A 178 7.60 -7.71 -16.61
C ASN A 178 7.80 -6.19 -16.41
N VAL A 179 7.27 -5.65 -15.31
CA VAL A 179 7.32 -4.21 -15.00
C VAL A 179 8.76 -3.68 -14.87
N HIS A 180 9.71 -4.48 -14.37
CA HIS A 180 11.13 -4.11 -14.34
C HIS A 180 11.67 -3.82 -15.74
N ASN A 181 11.33 -4.64 -16.73
CA ASN A 181 11.75 -4.43 -18.12
C ASN A 181 11.12 -3.17 -18.73
N LEU A 182 9.86 -2.87 -18.36
CA LEU A 182 9.18 -1.66 -18.81
C LEU A 182 9.79 -0.41 -18.19
N ILE A 183 10.20 -0.46 -16.92
CA ILE A 183 10.94 0.61 -16.25
C ILE A 183 12.29 0.85 -16.94
N ASP A 184 13.06 -0.20 -17.21
CA ASP A 184 14.34 -0.07 -17.93
C ASP A 184 14.14 0.57 -19.29
N HIS A 185 13.07 0.18 -19.99
CA HIS A 185 12.74 0.78 -21.27
C HIS A 185 12.38 2.27 -21.13
N LEU A 186 11.56 2.65 -20.14
CA LEU A 186 11.24 4.05 -19.82
C LEU A 186 12.50 4.87 -19.57
N CYS A 187 13.42 4.39 -18.72
CA CYS A 187 14.67 5.09 -18.43
C CYS A 187 15.60 5.16 -19.64
N ASN A 188 15.70 4.11 -20.46
CA ASN A 188 16.51 4.13 -21.68
C ASN A 188 15.99 5.15 -22.70
N MET A 189 14.67 5.33 -22.79
CA MET A 189 14.07 6.38 -23.63
C MET A 189 14.44 7.76 -23.12
N ILE A 190 14.32 8.02 -21.80
CA ILE A 190 14.70 9.31 -21.20
C ILE A 190 16.18 9.61 -21.43
N HIS A 191 17.05 8.60 -21.31
CA HIS A 191 18.48 8.69 -21.59
C HIS A 191 18.81 9.06 -23.05
N SER A 192 17.90 8.82 -23.99
CA SER A 192 18.11 9.16 -25.41
C SER A 192 17.98 10.66 -25.70
N PHE A 193 17.30 11.41 -24.82
CA PHE A 193 17.30 12.87 -24.87
C PHE A 193 18.65 13.36 -24.34
N SER A 194 19.25 14.37 -24.98
CA SER A 194 20.61 14.85 -24.65
C SER A 194 20.68 15.52 -23.26
N LEU A 195 20.64 14.72 -22.21
CA LEU A 195 20.64 15.13 -20.83
C LEU A 195 22.04 15.57 -20.37
N PRO A 196 22.15 16.58 -19.49
CA PRO A 196 23.37 16.86 -18.75
C PRO A 196 23.83 15.66 -17.89
N ASP A 197 25.15 15.52 -17.68
CA ASP A 197 25.76 14.42 -16.93
C ASP A 197 25.17 14.20 -15.52
N HIS A 198 24.79 15.27 -14.83
CA HIS A 198 24.20 15.17 -13.49
C HIS A 198 22.79 14.55 -13.52
N LEU A 199 21.95 14.89 -14.52
CA LEU A 199 20.63 14.28 -14.70
C LEU A 199 20.74 12.83 -15.17
N LEU A 200 21.73 12.51 -15.99
CA LEU A 200 22.04 11.12 -16.35
C LEU A 200 22.37 10.29 -15.10
N ASN A 201 23.23 10.82 -14.23
CA ASN A 201 23.56 10.16 -12.96
C ASN A 201 22.31 10.00 -12.07
N ILE A 202 21.46 11.02 -11.96
CA ILE A 202 20.21 10.95 -11.19
C ILE A 202 19.26 9.89 -11.78
N LEU A 203 19.09 9.84 -13.11
CA LEU A 203 18.25 8.84 -13.79
C LEU A 203 18.71 7.41 -13.49
N LEU A 204 20.02 7.15 -13.45
CA LEU A 204 20.55 5.84 -13.07
C LEU A 204 20.18 5.45 -11.63
N HIS A 205 20.20 6.41 -10.70
CA HIS A 205 19.77 6.17 -9.31
C HIS A 205 18.26 5.95 -9.23
N ILE A 206 17.47 6.74 -9.94
CA ILE A 206 16.01 6.60 -10.02
C ILE A 206 15.64 5.22 -10.57
N ASN A 207 16.23 4.78 -11.69
CA ASN A 207 15.97 3.47 -12.27
C ASN A 207 16.21 2.36 -11.23
N LYS A 208 17.39 2.37 -10.58
CA LYS A 208 17.70 1.41 -9.52
C LYS A 208 16.69 1.46 -8.36
N MET A 209 16.29 2.65 -7.93
CA MET A 209 15.28 2.81 -6.88
C MET A 209 13.92 2.26 -7.31
N MET A 210 13.52 2.42 -8.56
CA MET A 210 12.27 1.88 -9.06
C MET A 210 12.25 0.35 -9.00
N HIS A 211 13.34 -0.29 -9.44
CA HIS A 211 13.50 -1.75 -9.33
C HIS A 211 13.46 -2.21 -7.87
N GLU A 212 14.21 -1.54 -6.98
CA GLU A 212 14.20 -1.82 -5.53
C GLU A 212 12.79 -1.62 -4.94
N CYS A 213 12.01 -0.67 -5.43
CA CYS A 213 10.66 -0.37 -4.94
C CYS A 213 9.68 -1.48 -5.34
N ILE A 214 9.69 -1.92 -6.59
CA ILE A 214 8.87 -3.07 -7.05
C ILE A 214 9.24 -4.33 -6.26
N ASP A 215 10.52 -4.60 -6.08
CA ASP A 215 10.98 -5.77 -5.32
C ASP A 215 10.54 -5.70 -3.84
N LEU A 216 10.59 -4.50 -3.24
CA LEU A 216 10.09 -4.25 -1.89
C LEU A 216 8.58 -4.50 -1.81
N LEU A 217 7.79 -3.93 -2.73
CA LEU A 217 6.33 -4.10 -2.77
C LEU A 217 5.92 -5.57 -2.90
N LEU A 218 6.69 -6.38 -3.62
CA LEU A 218 6.47 -7.82 -3.78
C LEU A 218 7.05 -8.66 -2.63
N GLY A 219 7.76 -8.05 -1.68
CA GLY A 219 8.41 -8.74 -0.58
C GLY A 219 9.59 -9.62 -0.99
N LYS A 220 10.24 -9.34 -2.13
CA LYS A 220 11.40 -10.13 -2.57
C LYS A 220 12.54 -10.00 -1.56
N ASN A 221 13.02 -11.14 -1.06
CA ASN A 221 14.15 -11.25 -0.13
C ASN A 221 13.96 -10.51 1.21
N VAL A 222 12.71 -10.19 1.59
CA VAL A 222 12.39 -9.53 2.85
C VAL A 222 11.38 -10.38 3.59
N LYS A 223 11.64 -10.64 4.88
CA LYS A 223 10.60 -10.97 5.85
C LYS A 223 10.46 -9.79 6.77
N TYR A 224 9.22 -9.42 7.07
CA TYR A 224 8.96 -8.20 7.82
C TYR A 224 8.14 -8.51 9.08
N ASP A 225 8.61 -7.94 10.20
CA ASP A 225 7.95 -7.96 11.49
C ASP A 225 7.90 -6.52 12.02
N PHE A 226 6.76 -6.14 12.58
CA PHE A 226 6.57 -4.83 13.23
C PHE A 226 7.35 -4.73 14.55
N GLY A 227 7.74 -5.85 15.16
CA GLY A 227 8.55 -5.87 16.38
C GLY A 227 7.81 -5.34 17.62
N PHE A 228 6.47 -5.33 17.59
CA PHE A 228 5.64 -4.91 18.71
C PHE A 228 5.48 -6.04 19.73
N TYR A 229 5.67 -5.70 21.01
CA TYR A 229 5.42 -6.61 22.12
C TYR A 229 3.94 -6.62 22.48
N ASP A 230 3.15 -7.42 21.77
CA ASP A 230 1.73 -7.67 22.04
C ASP A 230 1.45 -9.17 21.90
N ILE A 231 0.66 -9.73 22.83
CA ILE A 231 0.30 -11.15 22.85
C ILE A 231 -0.48 -11.60 21.61
N ASN A 232 -1.20 -10.66 20.99
CA ASN A 232 -2.02 -10.87 19.81
C ASN A 232 -1.28 -10.57 18.49
N ALA A 233 -0.04 -10.05 18.53
CA ALA A 233 0.73 -9.71 17.32
C ALA A 233 0.86 -10.88 16.33
N LYS A 234 0.94 -12.12 16.84
CA LYS A 234 1.04 -13.33 16.01
C LYS A 234 -0.19 -13.57 15.11
N TYR A 235 -1.35 -12.99 15.42
CA TYR A 235 -2.59 -13.14 14.63
C TYR A 235 -2.69 -12.13 13.49
N ILE A 236 -1.69 -11.25 13.33
CA ILE A 236 -1.53 -10.39 12.15
C ILE A 236 -1.08 -11.24 10.95
N ASP A 237 -0.24 -12.26 11.17
CA ASP A 237 0.13 -13.23 10.16
C ASP A 237 -1.11 -14.01 9.72
N ALA A 238 -1.50 -13.85 8.45
CA ALA A 238 -2.71 -14.44 7.91
C ALA A 238 -2.67 -15.98 7.91
N ASN A 239 -1.49 -16.60 7.79
CA ASN A 239 -1.38 -18.06 7.80
C ASN A 239 -1.70 -18.60 9.21
N CYS A 240 -1.10 -18.00 10.23
CA CYS A 240 -1.37 -18.27 11.65
C CYS A 240 -2.84 -18.01 11.99
N PHE A 241 -3.38 -16.85 11.57
CA PHE A 241 -4.78 -16.49 11.79
C PHE A 241 -5.74 -17.53 11.20
N LEU A 242 -5.56 -17.89 9.92
CA LEU A 242 -6.41 -18.83 9.20
C LEU A 242 -6.33 -20.25 9.76
N ASP A 243 -5.13 -20.72 10.09
CA ASP A 243 -4.93 -22.05 10.66
C ASP A 243 -5.67 -22.18 12.00
N ILE A 244 -5.52 -21.18 12.88
CA ILE A 244 -6.20 -21.17 14.18
C ILE A 244 -7.70 -20.99 13.99
N TYR A 245 -8.17 -20.11 13.10
CA TYR A 245 -9.60 -19.94 12.85
C TYR A 245 -10.28 -21.25 12.41
N LYS A 246 -9.65 -22.02 11.52
CA LYS A 246 -10.18 -23.29 11.03
C LYS A 246 -10.18 -24.40 12.08
N ASN A 247 -9.16 -24.44 12.93
CA ASN A 247 -8.97 -25.52 13.91
C ASN A 247 -9.59 -25.22 15.28
N ASN A 248 -9.71 -23.94 15.64
CA ASN A 248 -10.21 -23.45 16.92
C ASN A 248 -10.69 -21.99 16.81
N ASN A 249 -11.85 -21.78 16.20
CA ASN A 249 -12.44 -20.45 16.00
C ASN A 249 -12.69 -19.69 17.31
N GLU A 250 -13.00 -20.35 18.42
CA GLU A 250 -13.17 -19.72 19.74
C GLU A 250 -11.90 -18.97 20.19
N MET A 251 -10.71 -19.46 19.83
CA MET A 251 -9.46 -18.76 20.12
C MET A 251 -9.37 -17.43 19.36
N ILE A 252 -9.76 -17.41 18.09
CA ILE A 252 -9.85 -16.17 17.31
C ILE A 252 -10.95 -15.27 17.84
N PHE A 253 -12.12 -15.79 18.23
CA PHE A 253 -13.20 -14.98 18.81
C PHE A 253 -12.80 -14.30 20.12
N ASN A 254 -12.00 -14.95 20.97
CA ASN A 254 -11.41 -14.29 22.13
C ASN A 254 -10.45 -13.16 21.73
N VAL A 255 -9.62 -13.36 20.69
CA VAL A 255 -8.74 -12.29 20.17
C VAL A 255 -9.55 -11.12 19.62
N LEU A 256 -10.62 -11.38 18.85
CA LEU A 256 -11.50 -10.33 18.31
C LEU A 256 -12.22 -9.58 19.43
N LYS A 257 -12.64 -10.27 20.49
CA LYS A 257 -13.15 -9.64 21.71
C LYS A 257 -12.10 -8.71 22.33
N ASP A 258 -10.85 -9.16 22.47
CA ASP A 258 -9.77 -8.35 23.02
C ASP A 258 -9.42 -7.13 22.15
N CYS A 259 -9.69 -7.20 20.84
CA CYS A 259 -9.53 -6.08 19.91
C CYS A 259 -10.55 -4.94 20.14
N THR A 260 -11.61 -5.16 20.92
CA THR A 260 -12.66 -4.16 21.21
C THR A 260 -12.50 -3.46 22.57
N ARG A 261 -11.45 -3.79 23.33
CA ARG A 261 -11.27 -3.27 24.70
C ARG A 261 -11.02 -1.76 24.69
N ASP A 262 -11.53 -1.07 25.72
CA ASP A 262 -11.52 0.40 25.73
C ASP A 262 -10.14 1.02 26.01
N SER A 263 -9.23 0.30 26.66
CA SER A 263 -7.89 0.81 27.03
C SER A 263 -6.79 0.13 26.21
N GLN A 264 -6.57 0.64 24.99
CA GLN A 264 -5.49 0.17 24.11
C GLN A 264 -4.47 1.28 23.90
N SER A 265 -3.19 0.95 24.00
CA SER A 265 -2.13 1.81 23.47
C SER A 265 -2.22 1.91 21.95
N PHE A 266 -1.60 2.93 21.38
CA PHE A 266 -1.53 3.13 19.92
C PHE A 266 -1.06 1.89 19.15
N ARG A 267 -0.08 1.16 19.71
CA ARG A 267 0.46 -0.08 19.11
C ARG A 267 -0.54 -1.24 19.23
N GLU A 268 -1.22 -1.39 20.35
CA GLU A 268 -2.26 -2.42 20.52
C GLU A 268 -3.46 -2.16 19.60
N LEU A 269 -3.82 -0.90 19.40
CA LEU A 269 -4.87 -0.50 18.46
C LEU A 269 -4.46 -0.86 17.03
N PHE A 270 -3.23 -0.52 16.61
CA PHE A 270 -2.69 -0.93 15.32
C PHE A 270 -2.83 -2.45 15.09
N ILE A 271 -2.40 -3.26 16.06
CA ILE A 271 -2.46 -4.72 15.97
C ILE A 271 -3.90 -5.21 15.87
N SER A 272 -4.80 -4.63 16.68
CA SER A 272 -6.23 -4.96 16.66
C SER A 272 -6.84 -4.69 15.28
N HIS A 273 -6.49 -3.57 14.67
CA HIS A 273 -6.95 -3.23 13.32
C HIS A 273 -6.44 -4.19 12.26
N MET A 274 -5.19 -4.64 12.37
CA MET A 274 -4.63 -5.64 11.46
C MET A 274 -5.36 -6.99 11.58
N ILE A 275 -5.70 -7.41 12.81
CA ILE A 275 -6.43 -8.65 13.07
C ILE A 275 -7.88 -8.55 12.58
N ILE A 276 -8.55 -7.41 12.81
CA ILE A 276 -9.91 -7.20 12.31
C ILE A 276 -9.93 -7.18 10.77
N LYS A 277 -8.91 -6.61 10.12
CA LYS A 277 -8.75 -6.69 8.66
C LYS A 277 -8.55 -8.14 8.18
N ASN A 278 -7.83 -8.98 8.93
CA ASN A 278 -7.75 -10.41 8.64
C ASN A 278 -9.13 -11.07 8.71
N TYR A 279 -9.91 -10.82 9.76
CA TYR A 279 -11.26 -11.38 9.86
C TYR A 279 -12.17 -10.88 8.72
N SER A 280 -12.11 -9.58 8.43
CA SER A 280 -12.90 -8.97 7.35
C SER A 280 -12.58 -9.59 6.00
N PHE A 281 -11.30 -9.71 5.65
CA PHE A 281 -10.88 -10.22 4.34
C PHE A 281 -10.99 -11.74 4.20
N PHE A 282 -10.54 -12.49 5.20
CA PHE A 282 -10.41 -13.95 5.08
C PHE A 282 -11.64 -14.74 5.54
N VAL A 283 -12.52 -14.13 6.34
CA VAL A 283 -13.70 -14.80 6.88
C VAL A 283 -14.97 -14.18 6.31
N LEU A 284 -15.12 -12.86 6.41
CA LEU A 284 -16.40 -12.19 6.11
C LEU A 284 -16.59 -11.86 4.63
N LYS A 285 -15.55 -11.41 3.92
CA LYS A 285 -15.64 -10.90 2.54
C LYS A 285 -16.50 -11.75 1.60
N ASP A 286 -16.28 -13.06 1.59
CA ASP A 286 -16.99 -13.99 0.70
C ASP A 286 -18.14 -14.74 1.42
N ASN A 287 -18.23 -14.64 2.76
CA ASN A 287 -19.28 -15.25 3.57
C ASN A 287 -19.64 -14.39 4.80
N PRO A 288 -20.37 -13.28 4.63
CA PRO A 288 -20.69 -12.36 5.73
C PRO A 288 -21.47 -13.04 6.87
N ALA A 289 -22.19 -14.13 6.60
CA ALA A 289 -22.95 -14.90 7.58
C ALA A 289 -22.07 -15.51 8.70
N GLU A 290 -20.76 -15.65 8.51
CA GLU A 290 -19.81 -16.07 9.55
C GLU A 290 -19.83 -15.15 10.78
N ILE A 291 -20.27 -13.89 10.63
CA ILE A 291 -20.46 -12.97 11.75
C ILE A 291 -21.42 -13.52 12.82
N LEU A 292 -22.36 -14.37 12.42
CA LEU A 292 -23.33 -14.99 13.33
C LEU A 292 -22.67 -15.96 14.31
N LEU A 293 -21.56 -16.60 13.95
CA LEU A 293 -20.80 -17.44 14.87
C LEU A 293 -20.20 -16.61 16.01
N LEU A 294 -19.63 -15.45 15.69
CA LEU A 294 -19.12 -14.51 16.69
C LEU A 294 -20.26 -13.95 17.56
N LYS A 295 -21.41 -13.62 16.96
CA LYS A 295 -22.62 -13.20 17.70
C LYS A 295 -23.04 -14.28 18.72
N SER A 296 -23.11 -15.54 18.30
CA SER A 296 -23.45 -16.66 19.17
C SER A 296 -22.43 -16.85 20.30
N PHE A 297 -21.13 -16.70 20.00
CA PHE A 297 -20.07 -16.74 21.00
C PHE A 297 -20.20 -15.61 22.05
N LEU A 298 -20.62 -14.43 21.61
CA LEU A 298 -20.79 -13.24 22.45
C LEU A 298 -22.21 -13.07 23.02
N VAL A 299 -23.00 -14.15 23.14
CA VAL A 299 -24.42 -14.09 23.56
C VAL A 299 -24.67 -13.32 24.88
N ASN A 300 -23.70 -13.35 25.81
CA ASN A 300 -23.80 -12.63 27.09
C ASN A 300 -23.13 -11.25 27.08
N ASN A 301 -22.63 -10.79 25.94
CA ASN A 301 -21.83 -9.57 25.79
C ASN A 301 -22.24 -8.80 24.51
N GLU A 302 -23.52 -8.46 24.36
CA GLU A 302 -24.03 -7.76 23.16
C GLU A 302 -23.30 -6.44 22.86
N GLU A 303 -22.88 -5.69 23.89
CA GLU A 303 -22.13 -4.44 23.71
C GLU A 303 -20.79 -4.67 22.99
N ILE A 304 -20.08 -5.76 23.32
CA ILE A 304 -18.83 -6.13 22.66
C ILE A 304 -19.08 -6.46 21.19
N PHE A 305 -20.18 -7.16 20.89
CA PHE A 305 -20.56 -7.47 19.53
C PHE A 305 -20.88 -6.20 18.71
N ILE A 306 -21.59 -5.23 19.29
CA ILE A 306 -21.85 -3.93 18.64
C ILE A 306 -20.54 -3.18 18.40
N LYS A 307 -19.63 -3.10 19.39
CA LYS A 307 -18.30 -2.48 19.23
C LYS A 307 -17.51 -3.15 18.11
N PHE A 308 -17.54 -4.48 18.04
CA PHE A 308 -16.89 -5.24 16.98
C PHE A 308 -17.46 -4.91 15.60
N LEU A 309 -18.80 -4.93 15.44
CA LEU A 309 -19.46 -4.56 14.18
C LEU A 309 -19.11 -3.14 13.76
N SER A 310 -19.08 -2.21 14.73
CA SER A 310 -18.71 -0.82 14.49
C SER A 310 -17.29 -0.71 13.96
N LEU A 311 -16.33 -1.46 14.53
CA LEU A 311 -14.96 -1.51 14.05
C LEU A 311 -14.82 -2.12 12.66
N VAL A 312 -15.51 -3.22 12.34
CA VAL A 312 -15.47 -3.85 11.01
C VAL A 312 -15.95 -2.88 9.94
N ILE A 313 -17.09 -2.23 10.18
CA ILE A 313 -17.69 -1.27 9.25
C ILE A 313 -16.84 0.00 9.15
N ASP A 314 -16.31 0.51 10.26
CA ASP A 314 -15.44 1.69 10.25
C ASP A 314 -14.11 1.45 9.51
N ILE A 315 -13.52 0.26 9.68
CA ILE A 315 -12.31 -0.14 8.97
C ILE A 315 -12.56 -0.22 7.45
N ASN A 316 -13.79 -0.57 7.04
CA ASN A 316 -14.25 -0.62 5.64
C ASN A 316 -13.26 -1.35 4.72
N PHE A 317 -12.84 -2.54 5.14
CA PHE A 317 -11.85 -3.35 4.44
C PHE A 317 -12.51 -4.59 3.84
N TYR A 318 -12.96 -4.47 2.58
CA TYR A 318 -13.69 -5.49 1.81
C TYR A 318 -15.06 -5.91 2.36
N VAL A 319 -15.49 -5.30 3.46
CA VAL A 319 -16.78 -5.52 4.11
C VAL A 319 -17.37 -4.17 4.44
N SER A 320 -18.65 -4.02 4.15
CA SER A 320 -19.49 -2.84 4.33
C SER A 320 -20.73 -3.20 5.14
N GLU A 321 -21.53 -2.19 5.51
CA GLU A 321 -22.78 -2.40 6.25
C GLU A 321 -23.76 -3.28 5.45
N ASP A 322 -23.88 -3.02 4.15
CA ASP A 322 -24.78 -3.70 3.21
C ASP A 322 -24.48 -5.21 3.07
N ASP A 323 -23.24 -5.64 3.34
CA ASP A 323 -22.87 -7.07 3.28
C ASP A 323 -23.58 -7.92 4.34
N PHE A 324 -24.18 -7.28 5.35
CA PHE A 324 -24.90 -7.95 6.42
C PHE A 324 -26.43 -7.97 6.26
N ASP A 325 -26.94 -7.47 5.13
CA ASP A 325 -28.38 -7.43 4.86
C ASP A 325 -29.00 -8.84 4.90
N GLY A 326 -30.10 -8.98 5.66
CA GLY A 326 -30.86 -10.23 5.75
C GLY A 326 -30.24 -11.30 6.66
N LEU A 327 -29.28 -10.93 7.52
CA LEU A 327 -28.69 -11.81 8.52
C LEU A 327 -29.37 -11.76 9.91
N ASP A 328 -30.51 -11.08 10.03
CA ASP A 328 -31.22 -10.87 11.31
C ASP A 328 -30.32 -10.22 12.39
N ILE A 329 -29.52 -9.24 11.97
CA ILE A 329 -28.66 -8.43 12.86
C ILE A 329 -28.90 -6.92 12.76
N GLU A 330 -29.97 -6.49 12.08
CA GLU A 330 -30.31 -5.08 11.81
C GLU A 330 -30.40 -4.27 13.11
N ARG A 331 -30.97 -4.85 14.17
CA ARG A 331 -31.05 -4.23 15.50
C ARG A 331 -29.69 -3.88 16.13
N TYR A 332 -28.61 -4.52 15.68
CA TYR A 332 -27.25 -4.23 16.12
C TYR A 332 -26.61 -3.19 15.21
N LEU A 333 -26.85 -3.28 13.89
CA LEU A 333 -26.39 -2.29 12.91
C LEU A 333 -26.93 -0.88 13.24
N GLU A 334 -28.20 -0.77 13.64
CA GLU A 334 -28.82 0.48 14.09
C GLU A 334 -28.12 1.14 15.28
N LYS A 335 -27.33 0.37 16.05
CA LYS A 335 -26.62 0.83 17.26
C LYS A 335 -25.14 1.09 17.00
N ILE A 336 -24.68 0.94 15.76
CA ILE A 336 -23.29 1.20 15.41
C ILE A 336 -23.01 2.69 15.56
N GLU A 337 -21.97 3.01 16.32
CA GLU A 337 -21.44 4.35 16.38
C GLU A 337 -20.55 4.56 15.17
N LYS A 338 -20.88 5.51 14.30
CA LYS A 338 -19.96 5.98 13.25
C LYS A 338 -18.92 6.89 13.92
N SER A 339 -17.96 6.28 14.61
CA SER A 339 -16.83 7.01 15.22
C SER A 339 -15.59 6.85 14.38
N ASN A 340 -14.64 7.79 14.49
CA ASN A 340 -13.29 7.51 14.04
C ASN A 340 -12.62 6.64 15.11
N PHE A 341 -12.96 5.35 15.22
CA PHE A 341 -12.41 4.44 16.23
C PHE A 341 -10.87 4.39 16.21
N LEU A 342 -10.28 4.79 15.07
CA LEU A 342 -8.87 4.95 14.84
C LEU A 342 -8.20 6.14 15.52
N LEU A 343 -8.98 7.12 16.00
CA LEU A 343 -8.53 8.48 16.34
C LEU A 343 -9.21 9.04 17.61
N ASP A 344 -10.39 8.52 17.98
CA ASP A 344 -11.20 9.03 19.09
C ASP A 344 -10.92 8.35 20.45
N ARG A 345 -9.79 7.64 20.62
CA ARG A 345 -9.40 6.99 21.89
C ARG A 345 -7.98 7.30 22.34
#